data_AF-A0A2I0P1U8-F1
#
_entry.id   AF-A0A2I0P1U8-F1
#
_cell.length_a   1.000
_cell.length_b   1.000
_cell.length_c   1.000
_cell.angle_alpha   90.00
_cell.angle_beta   90.00
_cell.angle_gamma   90.00
#
_symmetry.space_group_name_H-M   'P 1'
#
loop_
_entity.id
_entity.type
_entity.pdbx_description
1 polymer ?
#
loop_
_entity_poly.entity_id
_entity_poly.type
_entity_poly.pdbx_seq_one_letter_code
_entity_poly.pdbx_strand_id
1 'polypeptide(L)'
;MVECEICETNVSGGSAFTCTYCGGTFCPAHRLPFNHACPRIEDWRNAKQTPKKQNNVRVSSSDLLTRKREIIAGGIVLLFLLIMAIWFFRIM
;
A
#
# COMPACT_ATOMS: atom_id res chain seq x y z
N MET A 1 -13.57 35.24 6.82
CA MET A 1 -14.23 34.04 6.26
C MET A 1 -14.00 34.01 4.77
N VAL A 2 -14.04 32.82 4.17
CA VAL A 2 -14.12 32.65 2.71
C VAL A 2 -15.39 31.86 2.42
N GLU A 3 -16.04 32.11 1.30
CA GLU A 3 -17.27 31.40 0.91
C GLU A 3 -16.94 30.35 -0.16
N CYS A 4 -17.64 29.22 -0.12
CA CYS A 4 -17.49 28.21 -1.15
C CYS A 4 -18.18 28.65 -2.44
N GLU A 5 -17.49 28.62 -3.58
CA GLU A 5 -18.04 29.01 -4.88
C GLU A 5 -19.17 28.10 -5.41
N ILE A 6 -19.40 26.93 -4.79
CA ILE A 6 -20.43 25.96 -5.21
C ILE A 6 -21.68 26.01 -4.33
N CYS A 7 -21.51 26.18 -3.01
CA CYS A 7 -22.59 26.04 -2.04
C CYS A 7 -22.71 27.22 -1.08
N GLU A 8 -21.95 28.30 -1.33
CA GLU A 8 -22.01 29.59 -0.62
C GLU A 8 -21.84 29.46 0.91
N THR A 9 -21.33 28.32 1.36
CA THR A 9 -21.14 28.06 2.78
C THR A 9 -19.92 28.82 3.26
N ASN A 10 -20.11 29.57 4.35
CA ASN A 10 -19.05 30.28 5.03
C ASN A 10 -18.06 29.27 5.65
N VAL A 11 -16.84 29.24 5.11
CA VAL A 11 -15.73 28.43 5.60
C VAL A 11 -14.68 29.30 6.29
N SER A 12 -14.24 28.83 7.46
CA SER A 12 -13.13 29.41 8.19
C SER A 12 -11.82 29.18 7.42
N GLY A 13 -10.85 30.10 7.52
CA GLY A 13 -9.63 30.06 6.70
C GLY A 13 -8.83 28.75 6.80
N GLY A 14 -8.87 28.04 7.93
CA GLY A 14 -8.23 26.74 8.09
C GLY A 14 -8.93 25.56 7.39
N SER A 15 -10.19 25.71 6.98
CA SER A 15 -10.99 24.70 6.28
C SER A 15 -11.32 25.07 4.83
N ALA A 16 -10.86 26.23 4.37
CA ALA A 16 -10.95 26.64 2.98
C ALA A 16 -9.85 25.93 2.16
N PHE A 17 -10.24 25.32 1.05
CA PHE A 17 -9.32 24.63 0.14
C PHE A 17 -9.28 25.36 -1.19
N THR A 18 -8.08 25.80 -1.58
CA THR A 18 -7.85 26.35 -2.92
C THR A 18 -7.45 25.23 -3.87
N CYS A 19 -8.19 25.07 -4.97
CA CYS A 19 -7.86 24.08 -5.98
C CYS A 19 -6.64 24.55 -6.78
N THR A 20 -5.56 23.76 -6.82
CA THR A 20 -4.34 24.08 -7.58
C THR A 20 -4.55 24.09 -9.10
N TYR A 21 -5.66 23.51 -9.57
CA TYR A 21 -5.99 23.44 -10.98
C TYR A 21 -6.86 24.62 -11.41
N CYS A 22 -8.02 24.88 -10.81
CA CYS A 22 -8.86 26.01 -11.24
C CYS A 22 -8.61 27.32 -10.47
N GLY A 23 -7.90 27.29 -9.34
CA GLY A 23 -7.68 28.46 -8.49
C GLY A 23 -8.86 28.86 -7.60
N GLY A 24 -10.02 28.19 -7.74
CA GLY A 24 -11.21 28.48 -6.94
C GLY A 24 -11.09 28.01 -5.49
N THR A 25 -11.91 28.61 -4.61
CA THR A 25 -11.94 28.30 -3.18
C THR A 25 -13.20 27.50 -2.80
N PHE A 26 -12.98 26.37 -2.12
CA PHE A 26 -14.01 25.40 -1.83
C PHE A 26 -14.01 24.95 -0.37
N CYS A 27 -15.19 24.54 0.11
CA CYS A 27 -15.34 23.92 1.41
C CYS A 27 -14.84 22.46 1.41
N PRO A 28 -14.68 21.80 2.59
CA PRO A 28 -14.20 20.42 2.67
C PRO A 28 -15.02 19.41 1.86
N ALA A 29 -16.31 19.70 1.62
CA ALA A 29 -17.20 18.86 0.80
C ALA A 29 -16.95 19.02 -0.71
N HIS A 30 -16.54 20.20 -1.16
CA HIS A 30 -16.32 20.52 -2.57
C HIS A 30 -14.83 20.58 -2.97
N ARG A 31 -13.90 20.24 -2.07
CA ARG A 31 -12.45 20.28 -2.34
C ARG A 31 -11.98 19.31 -3.45
N LEU A 32 -12.73 18.25 -3.74
CA LEU A 32 -12.38 17.30 -4.81
C LEU A 32 -12.75 17.87 -6.18
N PRO A 33 -11.89 17.70 -7.21
CA PRO A 33 -12.16 18.17 -8.56
C PRO A 33 -13.50 17.72 -9.17
N PHE A 34 -13.96 16.51 -8.84
CA PHE A 34 -15.28 16.03 -9.29
C PHE A 34 -16.44 16.73 -8.61
N ASN A 35 -16.27 17.17 -7.36
CA ASN A 35 -17.35 17.72 -6.54
C ASN A 35 -17.64 19.19 -6.89
N HIS A 36 -16.68 19.92 -7.46
CA HIS A 36 -16.87 21.28 -7.97
C HIS A 36 -16.79 21.38 -9.50
N ALA A 37 -16.87 20.24 -10.21
CA ALA A 37 -16.77 20.17 -11.67
C ALA A 37 -15.59 20.97 -12.24
N CYS A 38 -14.37 20.67 -11.76
CA CYS A 38 -13.17 21.42 -12.11
C CYS A 38 -12.98 21.55 -13.64
N PRO A 39 -12.80 22.76 -14.20
CA PRO A 39 -12.60 22.94 -15.64
C PRO A 39 -11.30 22.29 -16.13
N ARG A 40 -10.29 22.16 -15.26
CA ARG A 40 -9.00 21.50 -15.54
C ARG A 40 -8.95 20.06 -15.00
N ILE A 41 -10.07 19.33 -15.07
CA ILE A 41 -10.15 17.95 -14.57
C ILE A 41 -9.26 16.97 -15.33
N GLU A 42 -8.98 17.27 -16.60
CA GLU A 42 -8.12 16.41 -17.43
C GLU A 42 -6.65 16.50 -16.99
N ASP A 43 -6.17 17.69 -16.63
CA ASP A 43 -4.82 17.88 -16.07
C ASP A 43 -4.66 17.12 -14.75
N TRP A 44 -5.70 17.13 -13.91
CA TRP A 44 -5.74 16.34 -12.69
C TRP A 44 -5.73 14.83 -12.96
N ARG A 45 -6.47 14.37 -13.98
CA ARG A 45 -6.51 12.95 -14.38
C ARG A 45 -5.13 12.49 -14.86
N ASN A 46 -4.46 13.29 -15.67
CA ASN A 46 -3.13 12.99 -16.21
C ASN A 46 -2.05 12.98 -15.12
N ALA A 47 -2.13 13.89 -14.13
CA ALA A 47 -1.21 13.89 -13.00
C ALA A 47 -1.25 12.59 -12.16
N LYS A 48 -2.39 11.89 -12.12
CA LYS A 48 -2.48 10.59 -11.43
C LYS A 48 -1.83 9.44 -12.18
N GLN A 49 -1.63 9.59 -13.49
CA GLN A 49 -1.04 8.56 -14.33
C GLN A 49 0.49 8.61 -14.33
N THR A 50 1.11 9.13 -13.26
CA THR A 50 2.53 8.83 -13.05
C THR A 50 2.68 7.31 -13.12
N PRO A 51 3.52 6.77 -14.02
CA PRO A 51 3.74 5.34 -14.09
C PRO A 51 4.23 4.96 -12.70
N LYS A 52 3.40 4.21 -11.97
CA LYS A 52 3.72 3.69 -10.65
C LYS A 52 5.01 2.93 -10.87
N LYS A 53 6.15 3.54 -10.50
CA LYS A 53 7.46 2.92 -10.61
C LYS A 53 7.34 1.68 -9.74
N GLN A 54 7.04 0.56 -10.40
CA GLN A 54 6.99 -0.74 -9.79
C GLN A 54 8.46 -0.96 -9.48
N ASN A 55 8.87 -0.49 -8.29
CA ASN A 55 10.16 -0.80 -7.72
C ASN A 55 10.12 -2.32 -7.67
N ASN A 56 10.74 -2.92 -8.67
CA ASN A 56 11.30 -4.24 -8.68
C ASN A 56 12.18 -4.31 -7.42
N VAL A 57 11.52 -4.58 -6.29
CA VAL A 57 12.16 -5.04 -5.07
C VAL A 57 12.97 -6.23 -5.54
N ARG A 58 14.30 -6.05 -5.61
CA ARG A 58 15.23 -7.16 -5.81
C ARG A 58 15.14 -7.98 -4.53
N VAL A 59 14.13 -8.84 -4.44
CA VAL A 59 14.18 -9.95 -3.51
C VAL A 59 15.31 -10.82 -4.03
N SER A 60 16.43 -10.81 -3.30
CA SER A 60 17.60 -11.55 -3.70
C SER A 60 17.25 -13.02 -3.70
N SER A 61 17.45 -13.71 -4.82
CA SER A 61 17.20 -15.14 -4.98
C SER A 61 17.93 -15.99 -3.93
N SER A 62 18.95 -15.42 -3.28
CA SER A 62 19.66 -15.98 -2.14
C SER A 62 18.79 -16.18 -0.89
N ASP A 63 17.75 -15.37 -0.68
CA ASP A 63 16.90 -15.45 0.52
C ASP A 63 15.95 -16.65 0.47
N LEU A 64 15.46 -17.01 -0.72
CA LEU A 64 14.63 -18.20 -0.92
C LEU A 64 15.44 -19.51 -0.84
N LEU A 65 16.67 -19.50 -1.38
CA LEU A 65 17.55 -20.67 -1.36
C LEU A 65 18.06 -20.99 0.06
N THR A 66 18.35 -19.98 0.85
CA THR A 66 18.81 -20.17 2.24
C THR A 66 17.69 -20.70 3.13
N ARG A 67 16.44 -20.24 2.94
CA ARG A 67 15.28 -20.69 3.72
C ARG A 67 14.89 -22.16 3.47
N LYS A 68 15.17 -22.70 2.27
CA LYS A 68 14.79 -24.07 1.88
C LYS A 68 15.73 -25.14 2.44
N ARG A 69 17.01 -24.83 2.68
CA ARG A 69 18.00 -25.79 3.21
C ARG A 69 17.78 -26.14 4.68
N GLU A 70 17.38 -25.16 5.50
CA GLU A 70 17.19 -25.36 6.94
C GLU A 70 16.02 -26.30 7.27
N ILE A 71 14.93 -26.23 6.48
CA ILE A 71 13.73 -27.07 6.70
C ILE A 71 14.02 -28.56 6.41
N ILE A 72 14.86 -28.85 5.41
CA ILE A 72 15.19 -30.23 5.02
C ILE A 72 16.07 -30.90 6.07
N ALA A 73 17.05 -30.18 6.62
CA ALA A 73 17.95 -30.72 7.63
C ALA A 73 17.20 -31.07 8.94
N GLY A 74 16.32 -30.19 9.42
CA GLY A 74 15.54 -30.43 10.64
C GLY A 74 14.61 -31.66 10.53
N GLY A 75 13.97 -31.84 9.38
CA GLY A 75 13.08 -32.98 9.14
C GLY A 75 13.80 -34.33 9.15
N ILE A 76 15.00 -34.41 8.54
CA ILE A 76 15.79 -35.65 8.48
C ILE A 76 16.28 -36.05 9.88
N VAL A 77 16.76 -35.09 10.67
CA VAL A 77 17.24 -35.37 12.05
C VAL A 77 16.10 -35.85 12.94
N LEU A 78 14.92 -35.20 12.88
CA LEU A 78 13.75 -35.61 13.65
C LEU A 78 13.29 -37.03 13.27
N LEU A 79 13.22 -37.33 11.97
CA LEU A 79 12.84 -38.65 11.46
C LEU A 79 13.81 -39.73 11.96
N PHE A 80 15.12 -39.47 11.90
CA PHE A 80 16.14 -40.40 12.36
C PHE A 80 16.03 -40.69 13.86
N LEU A 81 15.83 -39.66 14.69
CA LEU A 81 15.63 -39.82 16.14
C LEU A 81 14.38 -40.65 16.47
N LEU A 82 13.28 -40.43 15.76
CA LEU A 82 12.06 -41.23 15.94
C LEU A 82 12.27 -42.69 15.55
N ILE A 83 12.97 -42.96 14.43
CA ILE A 83 13.27 -44.33 14.00
C ILE A 83 14.16 -45.04 15.03
N MET A 84 15.20 -44.36 15.53
CA MET A 84 16.07 -44.91 16.58
C MET A 84 15.33 -45.20 17.87
N ALA A 85 14.42 -44.30 18.28
CA ALA A 85 13.58 -44.52 19.46
C ALA A 85 12.66 -45.74 19.28
N ILE A 86 12.00 -45.86 18.12
CA ILE A 86 11.11 -47.00 17.81
C ILE A 86 11.90 -48.32 17.80
N TRP A 87 13.11 -48.32 17.22
CA TRP A 87 14.00 -49.47 17.24
C TRP A 87 14.41 -49.86 18.67
N PHE A 88 14.75 -48.86 19.49
CA PHE A 88 15.12 -49.07 20.88
C PHE A 88 13.95 -49.64 21.72
N PHE A 89 12.73 -49.14 21.53
CA PHE A 89 11.54 -49.69 22.19
C PHE A 89 11.12 -51.06 21.67
N ARG A 90 11.53 -51.44 20.45
CA ARG A 90 11.26 -52.76 19.89
C ARG A 90 12.26 -53.82 20.33
N ILE A 91 13.48 -53.42 20.72
CA ILE A 91 14.55 -54.35 21.08
C ILE A 91 14.62 -54.67 22.58
N MET A 92 14.04 -53.80 23.42
CA MET A 92 13.88 -54.01 24.86
C MET A 92 12.51 -54.63 25.15
#